data_AF-A0A829FAP9-F1
#
_entry.id   AF-A0A829FAP9-F1
#
_cell.length_a   1.000
_cell.length_b   1.000
_cell.length_c   1.000
_cell.angle_alpha   90.00
_cell.angle_beta   90.00
_cell.angle_gamma   90.00
#
_symmetry.space_group_name_H-M   'P 1'
#
loop_
_entity.id
_entity.type
_entity.pdbx_description
1 polymer ?
#
loop_
_entity_poly.entity_id
_entity_poly.type
_entity_poly.pdbx_seq_one_letter_code
_entity_poly.pdbx_strand_id
1 'polypeptide(L)'
;MSKSNKRGDLEYARLFHTSVKEYKAVVDALEETTDENRVTKLKIKMMLLRKYISDRENVQIKSIVPKLKNLIPGQATIIAQYYTDFTNETSKKMIHVNALGEEQDVRAVFNDITYGYYLHADFDKVERLRNTNQTFLWVMVDGFIESIEEIIFKLDNLILDQELTSEMSEPVLPCEPVIRYKEVPENKKNKQSGVWANLIADEITDDALKDIVASMSEDDFKCMLKAQEFMDALGKETVPTVETMRSIVLEERIQDWEDFTRIHEIIAGLKDCGLSTRVEYGENGQEASIKLFREVGEGFIISDPQLVHVPTIELCLNSSGEWRVFGFAI
;
A
#
# COMPACT_ATOMS: atom_id res chain seq x y z
N MET A 1 31.48 -16.89 11.12
CA MET A 1 30.47 -16.55 10.10
C MET A 1 30.24 -15.05 10.11
N SER A 2 30.28 -14.37 8.95
CA SER A 2 30.24 -12.91 8.90
C SER A 2 28.83 -12.38 9.20
N LYS A 3 28.73 -11.30 9.98
CA LYS A 3 27.46 -10.61 10.29
C LYS A 3 26.70 -10.16 9.02
N SER A 4 27.42 -9.95 7.92
CA SER A 4 26.88 -9.53 6.62
C SER A 4 25.97 -10.57 5.96
N ASN A 5 26.25 -11.87 6.09
CA ASN A 5 25.44 -12.91 5.45
C ASN A 5 24.08 -13.11 6.15
N LYS A 6 24.04 -12.92 7.48
CA LYS A 6 22.79 -13.00 8.26
C LYS A 6 21.82 -11.85 7.97
N ARG A 7 22.34 -10.64 7.73
CA ARG A 7 21.51 -9.48 7.39
C ARG A 7 20.80 -9.68 6.05
N GLY A 8 21.53 -10.14 5.03
CA GLY A 8 20.94 -10.47 3.74
C GLY A 8 19.88 -11.56 3.88
N ASP A 9 20.19 -12.68 4.54
CA ASP A 9 19.22 -13.76 4.73
C ASP A 9 17.92 -13.29 5.44
N LEU A 10 18.04 -12.39 6.43
CA LEU A 10 16.90 -11.79 7.12
C LEU A 10 16.03 -10.91 6.20
N GLU A 11 16.64 -10.11 5.34
CA GLU A 11 15.92 -9.30 4.33
C GLU A 11 15.13 -10.19 3.36
N TYR A 12 15.67 -11.35 2.96
CA TYR A 12 14.95 -12.33 2.14
C TYR A 12 13.79 -13.00 2.90
N ALA A 13 13.96 -13.34 4.17
CA ALA A 13 12.88 -13.87 5.01
C ALA A 13 11.73 -12.87 5.15
N ARG A 14 12.07 -11.59 5.35
CA ARG A 14 11.12 -10.48 5.39
C ARG A 14 10.38 -10.30 4.06
N LEU A 15 11.12 -10.29 2.95
CA LEU A 15 10.52 -10.21 1.61
C LEU A 15 9.56 -11.38 1.34
N PHE A 16 9.94 -12.60 1.74
CA PHE A 16 9.08 -13.77 1.66
C PHE A 16 7.79 -13.55 2.46
N HIS A 17 7.91 -13.14 3.73
CA HIS A 17 6.76 -12.85 4.59
C HIS A 17 5.83 -11.77 3.99
N THR A 18 6.36 -10.62 3.57
CA THR A 18 5.55 -9.56 2.93
C THR A 18 4.82 -10.08 1.71
N SER A 19 5.51 -10.85 0.88
CA SER A 19 4.94 -11.46 -0.33
C SER A 19 3.83 -12.46 -0.02
N VAL A 20 3.91 -13.19 1.11
CA VAL A 20 2.87 -14.12 1.59
C VAL A 20 1.70 -13.37 2.22
N LYS A 21 1.97 -12.29 2.96
CA LYS A 21 0.94 -11.42 3.54
C LYS A 21 0.04 -10.83 2.44
N GLU A 22 0.64 -10.23 1.41
CA GLU A 22 -0.10 -9.70 0.26
C GLU A 22 -0.87 -10.78 -0.50
N TYR A 23 -0.27 -11.97 -0.63
CA TYR A 23 -0.95 -13.12 -1.22
C TYR A 23 -2.23 -13.50 -0.46
N LYS A 24 -2.13 -13.65 0.88
CA LYS A 24 -3.28 -13.97 1.74
C LYS A 24 -4.36 -12.89 1.62
N ALA A 25 -3.98 -11.60 1.70
CA ALA A 25 -4.92 -10.49 1.57
C ALA A 25 -5.74 -10.53 0.27
N VAL A 26 -5.10 -10.81 -0.87
CA VAL A 26 -5.81 -10.93 -2.16
C VAL A 26 -6.71 -12.17 -2.19
N VAL A 27 -6.23 -13.31 -1.72
CA VAL A 27 -6.97 -14.58 -1.78
C VAL A 27 -8.17 -14.58 -0.83
N ASP A 28 -8.04 -13.98 0.35
CA ASP A 28 -9.10 -13.88 1.36
C ASP A 28 -10.21 -12.91 0.92
N ALA A 29 -9.88 -11.92 0.08
CA ALA A 29 -10.86 -11.01 -0.53
C ALA A 29 -11.70 -11.67 -1.65
N LEU A 30 -11.34 -12.89 -2.10
CA LEU A 30 -12.04 -13.60 -3.17
C LEU A 30 -13.05 -14.60 -2.59
N GLU A 31 -14.33 -14.35 -2.86
CA GLU A 31 -15.44 -15.24 -2.51
C GLU A 31 -15.45 -16.53 -3.35
N GLU A 32 -15.87 -17.65 -2.76
CA GLU A 32 -16.04 -18.95 -3.43
C GLU A 32 -17.51 -19.39 -3.44
N THR A 33 -18.40 -18.49 -3.86
CA THR A 33 -19.85 -18.72 -3.84
C THR A 33 -20.37 -19.56 -5.02
N THR A 34 -19.55 -19.77 -6.07
CA THR A 34 -19.88 -20.55 -7.26
C THR A 34 -18.66 -21.33 -7.77
N ASP A 35 -18.87 -22.36 -8.60
CA ASP A 35 -17.79 -23.09 -9.26
C ASP A 35 -16.92 -22.18 -10.15
N GLU A 36 -17.54 -21.19 -10.80
CA GLU A 36 -16.83 -20.19 -11.61
C GLU A 36 -15.93 -19.29 -10.75
N ASN A 37 -16.41 -18.88 -9.57
CA ASN A 37 -15.64 -18.10 -8.60
C ASN A 37 -14.47 -18.92 -8.05
N ARG A 38 -14.68 -20.22 -7.76
CA ARG A 38 -13.62 -21.15 -7.34
C ARG A 38 -12.52 -21.25 -8.39
N VAL A 39 -12.89 -21.47 -9.66
CA VAL A 39 -11.92 -21.55 -10.76
C VAL A 39 -11.20 -20.21 -10.95
N THR A 40 -11.89 -19.08 -10.80
CA THR A 40 -11.29 -17.74 -10.87
C THR A 40 -10.26 -17.53 -9.78
N LYS A 41 -10.58 -17.92 -8.54
CA LYS A 41 -9.64 -17.88 -7.43
C LYS A 41 -8.42 -18.77 -7.69
N LEU A 42 -8.62 -19.99 -8.18
CA LEU A 42 -7.53 -20.88 -8.55
C LEU A 42 -6.58 -20.24 -9.59
N LYS A 43 -7.12 -19.58 -10.62
CA LYS A 43 -6.31 -18.85 -11.63
C LYS A 43 -5.46 -17.75 -10.99
N ILE A 44 -6.05 -16.94 -10.10
CA ILE A 44 -5.34 -15.88 -9.38
C ILE A 44 -4.25 -16.50 -8.47
N LYS A 45 -4.58 -17.55 -7.72
CA LYS A 45 -3.61 -18.29 -6.91
C LYS A 45 -2.41 -18.74 -7.75
N MET A 46 -2.64 -19.32 -8.93
CA MET A 46 -1.56 -19.75 -9.82
C MET A 46 -0.64 -18.60 -10.24
N MET A 47 -1.22 -17.47 -10.66
CA MET A 47 -0.45 -16.28 -11.05
C MET A 47 0.44 -15.79 -9.90
N LEU A 48 -0.09 -15.75 -8.68
CA LEU A 48 0.63 -15.25 -7.52
C LEU A 48 1.64 -16.26 -6.97
N LEU A 49 1.30 -17.56 -6.93
CA LEU A 49 2.14 -18.61 -6.34
C LEU A 49 3.35 -18.98 -7.21
N ARG A 50 3.30 -18.68 -8.51
CA ARG A 50 4.41 -18.85 -9.47
C ARG A 50 5.75 -18.43 -8.89
N LYS A 51 5.81 -17.31 -8.18
CA LYS A 51 7.07 -16.75 -7.63
C LYS A 51 7.75 -17.64 -6.61
N TYR A 52 7.01 -18.52 -5.93
CA TYR A 52 7.57 -19.47 -4.96
C TYR A 52 8.07 -20.76 -5.61
N ILE A 53 7.56 -21.07 -6.82
CA ILE A 53 7.86 -22.30 -7.57
C ILE A 53 8.96 -22.06 -8.63
N SER A 54 9.02 -20.86 -9.22
CA SER A 54 9.93 -20.53 -10.33
C SER A 54 11.39 -20.35 -9.90
N ASP A 55 12.32 -20.90 -10.68
CA ASP A 55 13.77 -20.92 -10.40
C ASP A 55 14.50 -19.56 -10.53
N ARG A 56 13.78 -18.45 -10.74
CA ARG A 56 14.38 -17.13 -11.02
C ARG A 56 14.04 -16.05 -10.00
N GLU A 57 13.25 -16.38 -8.98
CA GLU A 57 12.62 -15.40 -8.12
C GLU A 57 13.26 -15.41 -6.72
N ASN A 58 13.39 -14.23 -6.11
CA ASN A 58 14.05 -14.08 -4.81
C ASN A 58 13.34 -14.84 -3.67
N VAL A 59 12.02 -14.99 -3.77
CA VAL A 59 11.16 -15.65 -2.78
C VAL A 59 10.93 -17.13 -3.08
N GLN A 60 11.62 -17.72 -4.06
CA GLN A 60 11.47 -19.14 -4.39
C GLN A 60 11.76 -20.03 -3.18
N ILE A 61 10.97 -21.10 -2.99
CA ILE A 61 11.16 -22.07 -1.89
C ILE A 61 12.59 -22.64 -1.85
N LYS A 62 13.16 -22.97 -3.01
CA LYS A 62 14.55 -23.47 -3.12
C LYS A 62 15.59 -22.45 -2.65
N SER A 63 15.33 -21.16 -2.82
CA SER A 63 16.20 -20.06 -2.40
C SER A 63 16.01 -19.74 -0.91
N ILE A 64 14.77 -19.72 -0.42
CA ILE A 64 14.46 -19.29 0.95
C ILE A 64 14.83 -20.36 2.00
N VAL A 65 14.70 -21.64 1.68
CA VAL A 65 14.92 -22.75 2.61
C VAL A 65 16.34 -22.73 3.22
N PRO A 66 17.43 -22.63 2.45
CA PRO A 66 18.78 -22.50 3.01
C PRO A 66 18.94 -21.29 3.92
N LYS A 67 18.30 -20.15 3.58
CA LYS A 67 18.36 -18.91 4.35
C LYS A 67 17.67 -19.05 5.70
N LEU A 68 16.47 -19.65 5.72
CA LEU A 68 15.75 -19.93 6.95
C LEU A 68 16.50 -20.91 7.85
N LYS A 69 17.15 -21.94 7.30
CA LYS A 69 18.01 -22.85 8.07
C LYS A 69 19.18 -22.11 8.76
N ASN A 70 19.74 -21.09 8.12
CA ASN A 70 20.80 -20.26 8.70
C ASN A 70 20.29 -19.33 9.80
N LEU A 71 19.09 -18.74 9.60
CA LEU A 71 18.47 -17.80 10.54
C LEU A 71 17.93 -18.51 11.78
N ILE A 72 17.34 -19.70 11.61
CA ILE A 72 16.67 -20.46 12.66
C ILE A 72 17.25 -21.90 12.72
N PRO A 73 18.51 -22.10 13.15
CA PRO A 73 19.14 -23.43 13.15
C PRO A 73 18.38 -24.47 13.98
N GLY A 74 17.69 -24.04 15.04
CA GLY A 74 16.87 -24.93 15.88
C GLY A 74 15.68 -25.58 15.16
N GLN A 75 15.24 -24.99 14.04
CA GLN A 75 14.13 -25.50 13.22
C GLN A 75 14.61 -26.18 11.93
N ALA A 76 15.92 -26.39 11.77
CA ALA A 76 16.51 -26.84 10.50
C ALA A 76 15.92 -28.18 9.98
N THR A 77 15.56 -29.10 10.89
CA THR A 77 14.93 -30.38 10.55
C THR A 77 13.54 -30.21 9.97
N ILE A 78 12.70 -29.37 10.59
CA ILE A 78 11.34 -29.08 10.12
C ILE A 78 11.39 -28.33 8.78
N ILE A 79 12.29 -27.34 8.65
CA ILE A 79 12.50 -26.62 7.40
C ILE A 79 12.98 -27.57 6.28
N ALA A 80 13.82 -28.55 6.60
CA ALA A 80 14.23 -29.57 5.65
C ALA A 80 13.06 -30.47 5.22
N GLN A 81 12.17 -30.83 6.16
CA GLN A 81 10.97 -31.61 5.84
C GLN A 81 10.05 -30.85 4.88
N TYR A 82 9.77 -29.57 5.14
CA TYR A 82 8.93 -28.76 4.23
C TYR A 82 9.53 -28.63 2.82
N TYR A 83 10.85 -28.58 2.70
CA TYR A 83 11.52 -28.59 1.41
C TYR A 83 11.42 -29.95 0.69
N THR A 84 11.50 -31.05 1.44
CA THR A 84 11.26 -32.39 0.91
C THR A 84 9.82 -32.53 0.43
N ASP A 85 8.84 -32.06 1.22
CA ASP A 85 7.42 -32.06 0.85
C ASP A 85 7.21 -31.27 -0.45
N PHE A 86 7.79 -30.07 -0.54
CA PHE A 86 7.77 -29.25 -1.77
C PHE A 86 8.36 -29.99 -2.98
N THR A 87 9.49 -30.67 -2.79
CA THR A 87 10.15 -31.41 -3.87
C THR A 87 9.30 -32.60 -4.31
N ASN A 88 8.64 -33.28 -3.37
CA ASN A 88 7.72 -34.37 -3.66
C ASN A 88 6.50 -33.88 -4.45
N GLU A 89 5.86 -32.79 -4.01
CA GLU A 89 4.73 -32.17 -4.69
C GLU A 89 5.07 -31.74 -6.12
N THR A 90 6.21 -31.10 -6.31
CA THR A 90 6.67 -30.63 -7.62
C THR A 90 7.20 -31.74 -8.53
N SER A 91 7.42 -32.95 -8.01
CA SER A 91 7.84 -34.13 -8.78
C SER A 91 6.78 -35.23 -8.83
N LYS A 92 5.56 -34.96 -8.35
CA LYS A 92 4.43 -35.89 -8.45
C LYS A 92 4.21 -36.27 -9.91
N LYS A 93 4.21 -37.59 -10.18
CA LYS A 93 3.96 -38.17 -11.50
C LYS A 93 2.48 -38.21 -11.86
N MET A 94 1.75 -37.11 -11.63
CA MET A 94 0.46 -36.95 -12.26
C MET A 94 0.74 -36.52 -13.70
N ILE A 95 0.45 -37.41 -14.65
CA ILE A 95 0.70 -37.16 -16.07
C ILE A 95 -0.63 -36.88 -16.75
N HIS A 96 -0.73 -35.72 -17.38
CA HIS A 96 -1.78 -35.34 -18.29
C HIS A 96 -1.33 -35.65 -19.72
N VAL A 97 -2.22 -36.21 -20.54
CA VAL A 97 -1.96 -36.48 -21.95
C VAL A 97 -2.99 -35.71 -22.78
N ASN A 98 -2.52 -34.81 -23.64
CA ASN A 98 -3.42 -33.98 -24.45
C ASN A 98 -3.98 -34.77 -25.66
N ALA A 99 -4.86 -34.14 -26.45
CA ALA A 99 -5.49 -34.77 -27.61
C ALA A 99 -4.50 -35.18 -28.73
N LEU A 100 -3.27 -34.64 -28.71
CA LEU A 100 -2.19 -34.97 -29.64
C LEU A 100 -1.26 -36.06 -29.11
N GLY A 101 -1.50 -36.57 -27.89
CA GLY A 101 -0.66 -37.58 -27.25
C GLY A 101 0.57 -37.02 -26.54
N GLU A 102 0.66 -35.70 -26.36
CA GLU A 102 1.77 -35.08 -25.64
C GLU A 102 1.57 -35.19 -24.13
N GLU A 103 2.57 -35.71 -23.43
CA GLU A 103 2.55 -35.90 -21.98
C GLU A 103 3.09 -34.67 -21.24
N GLN A 104 2.40 -34.28 -20.17
CA GLN A 104 2.79 -33.17 -19.31
C GLN A 104 2.57 -33.54 -17.85
N ASP A 105 3.56 -33.25 -16.99
CA ASP A 105 3.36 -33.33 -15.55
C ASP A 105 2.58 -32.10 -15.02
N VAL A 106 2.18 -32.16 -13.75
CA VAL A 106 1.41 -31.07 -13.11
C VAL A 106 2.15 -29.73 -13.11
N ARG A 107 3.49 -29.73 -13.03
CA ARG A 107 4.30 -28.51 -13.04
C ARG A 107 4.39 -27.93 -14.44
N ALA A 108 4.48 -28.76 -15.47
CA ALA A 108 4.41 -28.35 -16.87
C ALA A 108 3.04 -27.76 -17.19
N VAL A 109 1.95 -28.40 -16.75
CA VAL A 109 0.59 -27.88 -16.92
C VAL A 109 0.40 -26.54 -16.17
N PHE A 110 0.86 -26.44 -14.92
CA PHE A 110 0.86 -25.19 -14.16
C PHE A 110 1.58 -24.06 -14.91
N ASN A 111 2.76 -24.36 -15.46
CA ASN A 111 3.57 -23.41 -16.22
C ASN A 111 2.92 -23.03 -17.55
N ASP A 112 2.28 -23.96 -18.22
CA ASP A 112 1.59 -23.69 -19.48
C ASP A 112 0.40 -22.77 -19.24
N ILE A 113 -0.43 -23.04 -18.23
CA ILE A 113 -1.56 -22.17 -17.86
C ILE A 113 -1.05 -20.78 -17.48
N THR A 114 -0.08 -20.70 -16.57
CA THR A 114 0.38 -19.41 -16.03
C THR A 114 1.05 -18.55 -17.10
N TYR A 115 1.96 -19.12 -17.89
CA TYR A 115 2.69 -18.35 -18.90
C TYR A 115 1.97 -18.24 -20.24
N GLY A 116 1.21 -19.27 -20.63
CA GLY A 116 0.40 -19.29 -21.83
C GLY A 116 -0.83 -18.38 -21.70
N TYR A 117 -1.70 -18.62 -20.72
CA TYR A 117 -2.94 -17.84 -20.61
C TYR A 117 -2.79 -16.49 -19.91
N TYR A 118 -1.91 -16.36 -18.90
CA TYR A 118 -1.98 -15.18 -17.99
C TYR A 118 -0.81 -14.20 -18.08
N LEU A 119 0.42 -14.64 -18.40
CA LEU A 119 1.58 -13.75 -18.30
C LEU A 119 2.23 -13.37 -19.64
N HIS A 120 2.46 -14.32 -20.55
CA HIS A 120 3.32 -14.07 -21.71
C HIS A 120 2.66 -14.37 -23.06
N ALA A 121 1.43 -14.93 -23.08
CA ALA A 121 0.77 -15.35 -24.31
C ALA A 121 1.68 -16.24 -25.19
N ASP A 122 2.42 -17.13 -24.54
CA ASP A 122 3.38 -18.03 -25.19
C ASP A 122 2.64 -18.99 -26.13
N PHE A 123 2.96 -18.91 -27.43
CA PHE A 123 2.27 -19.63 -28.49
C PHE A 123 2.27 -21.15 -28.27
N ASP A 124 3.42 -21.75 -27.98
CA ASP A 124 3.55 -23.20 -27.84
C ASP A 124 2.76 -23.70 -26.62
N LYS A 125 2.76 -22.91 -25.54
CA LYS A 125 1.98 -23.21 -24.33
C LYS A 125 0.48 -23.13 -24.60
N VAL A 126 0.04 -22.08 -25.29
CA VAL A 126 -1.38 -21.89 -25.65
C VAL A 126 -1.85 -23.01 -26.56
N GLU A 127 -1.07 -23.41 -27.56
CA GLU A 127 -1.42 -24.51 -28.46
C GLU A 127 -1.57 -25.84 -27.69
N ARG A 128 -0.68 -26.16 -26.75
CA ARG A 128 -0.83 -27.37 -25.91
C ARG A 128 -2.11 -27.34 -25.06
N LEU A 129 -2.43 -26.19 -24.47
CA LEU A 129 -3.65 -26.03 -23.67
C LEU A 129 -4.92 -26.10 -24.53
N ARG A 130 -4.89 -25.57 -25.77
CA ARG A 130 -6.03 -25.67 -26.71
C ARG A 130 -6.35 -27.11 -27.09
N ASN A 131 -5.35 -27.99 -27.09
CA ASN A 131 -5.51 -29.41 -27.36
C ASN A 131 -5.87 -30.21 -26.09
N THR A 132 -6.33 -29.54 -25.03
CA THR A 132 -6.62 -30.15 -23.73
C THR A 132 -8.04 -29.83 -23.25
N ASN A 133 -8.67 -30.77 -22.53
CA ASN A 133 -9.93 -30.51 -21.82
C ASN A 133 -9.67 -29.64 -20.57
N GLN A 134 -10.26 -28.44 -20.53
CA GLN A 134 -10.05 -27.48 -19.44
C GLN A 134 -10.45 -28.01 -18.06
N THR A 135 -11.47 -28.86 -17.96
CA THR A 135 -11.88 -29.44 -16.68
C THR A 135 -10.77 -30.32 -16.10
N PHE A 136 -10.05 -31.06 -16.94
CA PHE A 136 -8.93 -31.90 -16.48
C PHE A 136 -7.74 -31.06 -16.04
N LEU A 137 -7.48 -29.92 -16.69
CA LEU A 137 -6.46 -28.98 -16.26
C LEU A 137 -6.71 -28.51 -14.83
N TRP A 138 -7.94 -28.08 -14.54
CA TRP A 138 -8.29 -27.57 -13.21
C TRP A 138 -8.21 -28.66 -12.14
N VAL A 139 -8.74 -29.85 -12.41
CA VAL A 139 -8.61 -31.00 -11.48
C VAL A 139 -7.14 -31.32 -11.18
N MET A 140 -6.27 -31.22 -12.19
CA MET A 140 -4.85 -31.53 -12.03
C MET A 140 -4.12 -30.48 -11.17
N VAL A 141 -4.40 -29.19 -11.38
CA VAL A 141 -3.68 -28.11 -10.70
C VAL A 141 -4.23 -27.77 -9.33
N ASP A 142 -5.50 -28.04 -9.05
CA ASP A 142 -6.19 -27.65 -7.80
C ASP A 142 -5.47 -28.20 -6.56
N GLY A 143 -5.34 -29.53 -6.45
CA GLY A 143 -4.66 -30.15 -5.32
C GLY A 143 -3.15 -29.86 -5.25
N PHE A 144 -2.52 -29.59 -6.40
CA PHE A 144 -1.13 -29.12 -6.42
C PHE A 144 -1.01 -27.73 -5.80
N ILE A 145 -1.90 -26.81 -6.14
CA ILE A 145 -1.91 -25.45 -5.60
C ILE A 145 -2.13 -25.45 -4.10
N GLU A 146 -3.12 -26.18 -3.60
CA GLU A 146 -3.38 -26.31 -2.17
C GLU A 146 -2.15 -26.81 -1.41
N SER A 147 -1.47 -27.83 -1.95
CA SER A 147 -0.27 -28.41 -1.34
C SER A 147 0.89 -27.42 -1.29
N ILE A 148 1.08 -26.62 -2.36
CA ILE A 148 2.11 -25.57 -2.39
C ILE A 148 1.78 -24.45 -1.42
N GLU A 149 0.52 -24.01 -1.34
CA GLU A 149 0.08 -22.99 -0.37
C GLU A 149 0.37 -23.42 1.07
N GLU A 150 0.01 -24.65 1.42
CA GLU A 150 0.23 -25.18 2.76
C GLU A 150 1.70 -25.11 3.16
N ILE A 151 2.61 -25.46 2.26
CA ILE A 151 4.06 -25.39 2.50
C ILE A 151 4.52 -23.94 2.69
N ILE A 152 4.05 -23.02 1.85
CA ILE A 152 4.39 -21.59 1.94
C ILE A 152 3.93 -21.02 3.28
N PHE A 153 2.71 -21.34 3.70
CA PHE A 153 2.15 -20.88 4.96
C PHE A 153 2.88 -21.45 6.16
N LYS A 154 3.27 -22.73 6.12
CA LYS A 154 4.11 -23.35 7.16
C LYS A 154 5.46 -22.65 7.28
N LEU A 155 6.11 -22.31 6.16
CA LEU A 155 7.37 -21.55 6.17
C LEU A 155 7.18 -20.12 6.69
N ASP A 156 6.09 -19.44 6.31
CA ASP A 156 5.73 -18.10 6.78
C ASP A 156 5.48 -18.08 8.29
N ASN A 157 4.76 -19.07 8.81
CA ASN A 157 4.51 -19.20 10.25
C ASN A 157 5.82 -19.37 11.03
N LEU A 158 6.81 -20.10 10.52
CA LEU A 158 8.12 -20.18 11.17
C LEU A 158 8.85 -18.83 11.22
N ILE A 159 8.65 -17.97 10.22
CA ILE A 159 9.23 -16.61 10.21
C ILE A 159 8.57 -15.75 11.29
N LEU A 160 7.24 -15.85 11.42
CA LEU A 160 6.44 -15.15 12.42
C LEU A 160 6.75 -15.62 13.85
N ASP A 161 6.77 -16.94 14.09
CA ASP A 161 7.03 -17.55 15.41
C ASP A 161 8.43 -17.22 15.95
N GLN A 162 9.35 -16.82 15.07
CA GLN A 162 10.71 -16.40 15.42
C GLN A 162 10.89 -14.88 15.39
N GLU A 163 9.79 -14.12 15.27
CA GLU A 163 9.75 -12.65 15.27
C GLU A 163 10.70 -12.01 14.25
N LEU A 164 10.99 -12.70 13.14
CA LEU A 164 11.94 -12.22 12.12
C LEU A 164 11.37 -11.04 11.30
N THR A 165 10.09 -10.72 11.50
CA THR A 165 9.34 -9.63 10.85
C THR A 165 9.47 -8.30 11.58
N SER A 166 9.95 -8.29 12.83
CA SER A 166 9.92 -7.17 13.78
C SER A 166 10.61 -5.86 13.34
N GLU A 167 11.48 -5.88 12.32
CA GLU A 167 12.11 -4.65 11.79
C GLU A 167 11.73 -4.34 10.33
N MET A 168 10.65 -4.93 9.79
CA MET A 168 9.93 -4.23 8.72
C MET A 168 9.05 -3.14 9.35
N SER A 169 9.67 -2.21 10.08
CA SER A 169 9.04 -0.90 10.23
C SER A 169 8.76 -0.41 8.81
N GLU A 170 7.59 0.21 8.58
CA GLU A 170 7.37 0.95 7.35
C GLU A 170 8.63 1.75 7.03
N PRO A 171 9.14 1.66 5.79
CA PRO A 171 10.38 2.34 5.45
C PRO A 171 10.21 3.80 5.89
N VAL A 172 11.14 4.30 6.72
CA VAL A 172 11.14 5.73 7.05
C VAL A 172 11.38 6.44 5.74
N LEU A 173 10.31 6.96 5.16
CA LEU A 173 10.36 7.55 3.85
C LEU A 173 11.19 8.83 3.95
N PRO A 174 12.22 9.00 3.11
CA PRO A 174 13.00 10.24 3.11
C PRO A 174 12.15 11.43 2.63
N CYS A 175 11.13 11.16 1.82
CA CYS A 175 10.15 12.14 1.36
C CYS A 175 8.75 11.52 1.29
N GLU A 176 7.71 12.34 1.41
CA GLU A 176 6.32 11.95 1.20
C GLU A 176 6.08 11.55 -0.26
N PRO A 177 5.36 10.47 -0.56
CA PRO A 177 5.08 10.07 -1.93
C PRO A 177 4.26 11.13 -2.68
N VAL A 178 4.64 11.40 -3.93
CA VAL A 178 3.95 12.33 -4.83
C VAL A 178 3.60 11.61 -6.12
N ILE A 179 2.34 11.71 -6.55
CA ILE A 179 1.91 11.26 -7.87
C ILE A 179 1.92 12.46 -8.82
N ARG A 180 2.64 12.33 -9.93
CA ARG A 180 2.71 13.34 -10.98
C ARG A 180 1.98 12.84 -12.22
N TYR A 181 1.20 13.71 -12.84
CA TYR A 181 0.46 13.37 -14.05
C TYR A 181 1.26 13.60 -15.35
N LYS A 182 2.44 14.22 -15.25
CA LYS A 182 3.34 14.53 -16.36
C LYS A 182 4.80 14.41 -15.94
N GLU A 183 5.68 14.26 -16.93
CA GLU A 183 7.14 14.37 -16.73
C GLU A 183 7.51 15.78 -16.22
N VAL A 184 8.62 15.87 -15.50
CA VAL A 184 9.14 17.16 -14.99
C VAL A 184 9.70 17.97 -16.16
N PRO A 185 9.19 19.17 -16.44
CA PRO A 185 9.82 20.06 -17.43
C PRO A 185 11.27 20.39 -17.02
N GLU A 186 12.20 20.48 -17.97
CA GLU A 186 13.63 20.78 -17.67
C GLU A 186 13.83 22.09 -16.89
N ASN A 187 12.90 23.03 -17.02
CA ASN A 187 12.92 24.34 -16.37
C ASN A 187 12.29 24.35 -14.97
N LYS A 188 11.73 23.22 -14.51
CA LYS A 188 11.13 23.09 -13.17
C LYS A 188 12.07 22.39 -12.21
N LYS A 189 12.05 22.82 -10.96
CA LYS A 189 12.88 22.28 -9.88
C LYS A 189 11.99 21.62 -8.83
N ASN A 190 12.56 20.64 -8.13
CA ASN A 190 11.94 20.15 -6.91
C ASN A 190 12.20 21.12 -5.77
N LYS A 191 11.37 21.07 -4.71
CA LYS A 191 11.68 21.71 -3.43
C LYS A 191 13.05 21.26 -2.94
N GLN A 192 13.83 22.20 -2.39
CA GLN A 192 15.24 21.93 -2.09
C GLN A 192 15.46 20.99 -0.89
N SER A 193 14.51 20.91 0.05
CA SER A 193 14.72 20.21 1.33
C SER A 193 13.42 19.80 2.04
N GLY A 194 13.57 18.89 3.02
CA GLY A 194 12.49 18.40 3.88
C GLY A 194 11.73 17.22 3.28
N VAL A 195 10.64 16.83 3.95
CA VAL A 195 9.81 15.69 3.54
C VAL A 195 9.16 15.89 2.17
N TRP A 196 9.13 17.12 1.65
CA TRP A 196 8.57 17.48 0.33
C TRP A 196 9.63 17.68 -0.75
N ALA A 197 10.89 17.24 -0.55
CA ALA A 197 11.98 17.46 -1.51
C ALA A 197 11.79 16.77 -2.88
N ASN A 198 10.77 15.92 -3.02
CA ASN A 198 10.35 15.30 -4.28
C ASN A 198 9.12 15.96 -4.91
N LEU A 199 8.68 17.13 -4.43
CA LEU A 199 7.57 17.89 -4.99
C LEU A 199 8.11 18.95 -5.96
N ILE A 200 7.50 19.10 -7.15
CA ILE A 200 7.79 20.22 -8.04
C ILE A 200 7.18 21.47 -7.41
N ALA A 201 8.04 22.34 -6.90
CA ALA A 201 7.62 23.61 -6.33
C ALA A 201 8.70 24.66 -6.46
N ASP A 202 8.24 25.89 -6.59
CA ASP A 202 9.07 27.08 -6.56
C ASP A 202 9.05 27.66 -5.13
N GLU A 203 10.15 28.27 -4.70
CA GLU A 203 10.17 29.04 -3.44
C GLU A 203 9.18 30.20 -3.54
N ILE A 204 8.42 30.45 -2.48
CA ILE A 204 7.50 31.59 -2.46
C ILE A 204 8.29 32.88 -2.26
N THR A 205 7.98 33.91 -3.06
CA THR A 205 8.50 35.27 -2.85
C THR A 205 7.44 36.13 -2.17
N ASP A 206 7.87 37.20 -1.48
CA ASP A 206 6.94 38.14 -0.84
C ASP A 206 5.92 38.73 -1.82
N ASP A 207 6.32 38.99 -3.07
CA ASP A 207 5.43 39.52 -4.09
C ASP A 207 4.44 38.46 -4.58
N ALA A 208 4.89 37.22 -4.77
CA ALA A 208 3.99 36.11 -5.11
C ALA A 208 2.97 35.84 -3.99
N LEU A 209 3.38 35.97 -2.72
CA LEU A 209 2.48 35.86 -1.57
C LEU A 209 1.44 36.98 -1.57
N LYS A 210 1.84 38.24 -1.81
CA LYS A 210 0.88 39.36 -1.94
C LYS A 210 -0.11 39.13 -3.07
N ASP A 211 0.34 38.63 -4.21
CA ASP A 211 -0.52 38.34 -5.35
C ASP A 211 -1.53 37.23 -5.03
N ILE A 212 -1.09 36.16 -4.35
CA ILE A 212 -1.99 35.11 -3.87
C ILE A 212 -3.05 35.71 -2.94
N VAL A 213 -2.64 36.44 -1.91
CA VAL A 213 -3.57 37.05 -0.94
C VAL A 213 -4.53 38.04 -1.61
N ALA A 214 -4.05 38.85 -2.56
CA ALA A 214 -4.89 39.80 -3.29
C ALA A 214 -5.90 39.11 -4.23
N SER A 215 -5.61 37.89 -4.68
CA SER A 215 -6.48 37.09 -5.54
C SER A 215 -7.52 36.26 -4.81
N MET A 216 -7.40 36.11 -3.48
CA MET A 216 -8.33 35.32 -2.68
C MET A 216 -9.71 35.96 -2.60
N SER A 217 -10.76 35.12 -2.65
CA SER A 217 -12.11 35.58 -2.38
C SER A 217 -12.31 35.83 -0.87
N GLU A 218 -13.37 36.56 -0.53
CA GLU A 218 -13.76 36.77 0.87
C GLU A 218 -14.05 35.44 1.59
N ASP A 219 -14.68 34.48 0.89
CA ASP A 219 -14.96 33.16 1.44
C ASP A 219 -13.69 32.32 1.60
N ASP A 220 -12.72 32.41 0.69
CA ASP A 220 -11.42 31.75 0.86
C ASP A 220 -10.72 32.26 2.13
N PHE A 221 -10.76 33.58 2.34
CA PHE A 221 -10.18 34.20 3.54
C PHE A 221 -10.87 33.73 4.82
N LYS A 222 -12.21 33.63 4.82
CA LYS A 222 -12.98 33.12 5.96
C LYS A 222 -12.67 31.64 6.24
N CYS A 223 -12.60 30.80 5.20
CA CYS A 223 -12.25 29.40 5.33
C CYS A 223 -10.84 29.24 5.91
N MET A 224 -9.86 29.95 5.36
CA MET A 224 -8.48 29.92 5.85
C MET A 224 -8.36 30.40 7.30
N LEU A 225 -9.04 31.49 7.66
CA LEU A 225 -9.05 32.00 9.03
C LEU A 225 -9.63 30.97 10.00
N LYS A 226 -10.74 30.33 9.63
CA LYS A 226 -11.38 29.30 10.46
C LYS A 226 -10.49 28.06 10.63
N ALA A 227 -9.82 27.63 9.57
CA ALA A 227 -8.84 26.56 9.62
C ALA A 227 -7.63 26.92 10.50
N GLN A 228 -7.14 28.16 10.42
CA GLN A 228 -6.06 28.65 11.28
C GLN A 228 -6.48 28.67 12.75
N GLU A 229 -7.68 29.17 13.07
CA GLU A 229 -8.22 29.15 14.45
C GLU A 229 -8.28 27.72 15.01
N PHE A 230 -8.67 26.75 14.18
CA PHE A 230 -8.70 25.33 14.55
C PHE A 230 -7.31 24.78 14.85
N MET A 231 -6.35 25.04 13.96
CA MET A 231 -4.95 24.66 14.15
C MET A 231 -4.34 25.31 15.40
N ASP A 232 -4.58 26.60 15.61
CA ASP A 232 -4.06 27.36 16.76
C ASP A 232 -4.67 26.89 18.08
N ALA A 233 -5.95 26.52 18.09
CA ALA A 233 -6.60 25.98 19.28
C ALA A 233 -6.02 24.61 19.68
N LEU A 234 -5.79 23.74 18.69
CA LEU A 234 -5.32 22.37 18.89
C LEU A 234 -3.79 22.24 18.98
N GLY A 235 -3.03 23.24 18.52
CA GLY A 235 -1.56 23.28 18.62
C GLY A 235 -1.01 23.80 19.95
N LYS A 236 -1.88 24.24 20.88
CA LYS A 236 -1.48 24.68 22.23
C LYS A 236 -1.04 23.51 23.10
N GLU A 237 -0.27 23.78 24.17
CA GLU A 237 0.21 22.72 25.08
C GLU A 237 -0.90 21.93 25.81
N THR A 238 -2.11 22.49 25.90
CA THR A 238 -3.24 21.88 26.61
C THR A 238 -4.40 21.64 25.67
N VAL A 239 -5.09 20.51 25.85
CA VAL A 239 -6.33 20.17 25.13
C VAL A 239 -7.33 21.34 25.23
N PRO A 240 -7.88 21.85 24.11
CA PRO A 240 -8.85 22.92 24.15
C PRO A 240 -10.17 22.46 24.77
N THR A 241 -10.82 23.36 25.51
CA THR A 241 -12.14 23.07 26.08
C THR A 241 -13.22 23.03 25.00
N VAL A 242 -14.30 22.29 25.25
CA VAL A 242 -15.49 22.29 24.37
C VAL A 242 -16.02 23.71 24.15
N GLU A 243 -16.00 24.57 25.17
CA GLU A 243 -16.45 25.96 25.05
C GLU A 243 -15.60 26.76 24.05
N THR A 244 -14.28 26.56 24.05
CA THR A 244 -13.37 27.15 23.06
C THR A 244 -13.66 26.63 21.64
N MET A 245 -13.97 25.34 21.52
CA MET A 245 -14.19 24.72 20.20
C MET A 245 -15.56 25.05 19.59
N ARG A 246 -16.56 25.46 20.39
CA ARG A 246 -17.91 25.83 19.90
C ARG A 246 -17.91 26.97 18.87
N SER A 247 -16.96 27.88 18.92
CA SER A 247 -16.85 28.97 17.92
C SER A 247 -16.10 28.56 16.65
N ILE A 248 -15.49 27.37 16.64
CA ILE A 248 -14.59 26.90 15.59
C ILE A 248 -15.21 25.72 14.83
N VAL A 249 -15.72 24.73 15.57
CA VAL A 249 -16.31 23.49 15.05
C VAL A 249 -17.82 23.65 14.91
N LEU A 250 -18.39 22.94 13.95
CA LEU A 250 -19.83 22.89 13.76
C LEU A 250 -20.49 22.28 15.00
N GLU A 251 -21.43 23.02 15.61
CA GLU A 251 -22.11 22.63 16.85
C GLU A 251 -22.68 21.21 16.79
N GLU A 252 -23.32 20.85 15.67
CA GLU A 252 -23.92 19.53 15.44
C GLU A 252 -22.91 18.38 15.46
N ARG A 253 -21.63 18.68 15.20
CA ARG A 253 -20.53 17.72 15.13
C ARG A 253 -19.70 17.67 16.39
N ILE A 254 -19.86 18.57 17.35
CA ILE A 254 -19.01 18.62 18.55
C ILE A 254 -18.95 17.27 19.28
N GLN A 255 -20.06 16.53 19.34
CA GLN A 255 -20.10 15.23 19.99
C GLN A 255 -19.23 14.17 19.31
N ASP A 256 -19.01 14.29 17.99
CA ASP A 256 -18.16 13.38 17.22
C ASP A 256 -16.67 13.55 17.57
N TRP A 257 -16.29 14.65 18.24
CA TRP A 257 -14.92 14.96 18.67
C TRP A 257 -14.63 14.60 20.13
N GLU A 258 -15.59 14.04 20.86
CA GLU A 258 -15.49 13.70 22.29
C GLU A 258 -15.03 14.91 23.14
N ASP A 259 -13.81 14.86 23.68
CA ASP A 259 -13.19 15.93 24.48
C ASP A 259 -12.03 16.62 23.75
N PHE A 260 -11.90 16.39 22.45
CA PHE A 260 -10.82 16.87 21.57
C PHE A 260 -9.41 16.33 21.88
N THR A 261 -9.23 15.44 22.85
CA THR A 261 -7.89 14.92 23.23
C THR A 261 -7.19 14.25 22.05
N ARG A 262 -7.88 13.36 21.33
CA ARG A 262 -7.29 12.62 20.21
C ARG A 262 -6.83 13.53 19.08
N ILE A 263 -7.65 14.48 18.66
CA ILE A 263 -7.28 15.40 17.57
C ILE A 263 -6.19 16.38 18.02
N HIS A 264 -6.20 16.78 19.28
CA HIS A 264 -5.12 17.58 19.88
C HIS A 264 -3.78 16.85 19.80
N GLU A 265 -3.72 15.57 20.20
CA GLU A 265 -2.49 14.76 20.10
C GLU A 265 -1.97 14.65 18.67
N ILE A 266 -2.87 14.47 17.70
CA ILE A 266 -2.51 14.40 16.28
C ILE A 266 -1.91 15.73 15.82
N ILE A 267 -2.60 16.85 16.03
CA ILE A 267 -2.16 18.15 15.54
C ILE A 267 -0.92 18.65 16.27
N ALA A 268 -0.85 18.51 17.60
CA ALA A 268 0.32 18.89 18.39
C ALA A 268 1.54 18.02 18.07
N GLY A 269 1.34 16.79 17.58
CA GLY A 269 2.41 15.92 17.10
C GLY A 269 2.97 16.32 15.73
N LEU A 270 2.26 17.13 14.95
CA LEU A 270 2.75 17.62 13.67
C LEU A 270 3.75 18.76 13.87
N LYS A 271 4.86 18.70 13.14
CA LYS A 271 5.91 19.72 13.19
C LYS A 271 5.75 20.69 12.03
N ASP A 272 5.89 21.99 12.33
CA ASP A 272 6.10 23.04 11.33
C ASP A 272 5.10 22.98 10.17
N CYS A 273 3.82 23.08 10.53
CA CYS A 273 2.71 22.93 9.62
C CYS A 273 2.41 24.20 8.82
N GLY A 274 1.95 24.01 7.58
CA GLY A 274 1.43 25.08 6.74
C GLY A 274 0.09 24.70 6.10
N LEU A 275 -0.82 25.68 6.04
CA LEU A 275 -2.10 25.53 5.35
C LEU A 275 -1.96 25.91 3.87
N SER A 276 -2.60 25.14 3.00
CA SER A 276 -2.76 25.51 1.59
C SER A 276 -3.54 26.81 1.46
N THR A 277 -3.08 27.72 0.61
CA THR A 277 -3.82 28.93 0.22
C THR A 277 -4.96 28.64 -0.76
N ARG A 278 -4.96 27.45 -1.37
CA ARG A 278 -6.04 26.99 -2.23
C ARG A 278 -7.10 26.26 -1.41
N VAL A 279 -8.31 26.80 -1.41
CA VAL A 279 -9.52 26.19 -0.85
C VAL A 279 -10.22 25.37 -1.94
N GLU A 280 -10.56 24.12 -1.64
CA GLU A 280 -11.28 23.23 -2.55
C GLU A 280 -12.75 23.16 -2.12
N TYR A 281 -13.65 23.71 -2.94
CA TYR A 281 -15.10 23.69 -2.65
C TYR A 281 -15.78 22.44 -3.21
N GLY A 282 -16.76 21.93 -2.46
CA GLY A 282 -17.69 20.90 -2.91
C GLY A 282 -18.67 21.41 -3.98
N GLU A 283 -19.39 20.49 -4.62
CA GLU A 283 -20.28 20.81 -5.76
C GLU A 283 -21.39 21.82 -5.41
N ASN A 284 -21.85 21.82 -4.17
CA ASN A 284 -22.90 22.72 -3.67
C ASN A 284 -22.37 24.09 -3.20
N GLY A 285 -21.04 24.28 -3.14
CA GLY A 285 -20.40 25.49 -2.61
C GLY A 285 -20.61 25.73 -1.11
N GLN A 286 -21.19 24.77 -0.38
CA GLN A 286 -21.45 24.86 1.07
C GLN A 286 -20.43 24.09 1.91
N GLU A 287 -19.59 23.31 1.23
CA GLU A 287 -18.50 22.55 1.81
C GLU A 287 -17.19 23.02 1.18
N ALA A 288 -16.14 23.06 1.99
CA ALA A 288 -14.80 23.46 1.58
C ALA A 288 -13.77 22.59 2.29
N SER A 289 -12.60 22.47 1.70
CA SER A 289 -11.50 21.73 2.30
C SER A 289 -10.16 22.44 2.11
N ILE A 290 -9.30 22.35 3.12
CA ILE A 290 -7.97 22.97 3.13
C ILE A 290 -6.94 21.93 3.53
N LYS A 291 -5.94 21.75 2.66
CA LYS A 291 -4.83 20.82 2.87
C LYS A 291 -3.83 21.34 3.90
N LEU A 292 -3.37 20.44 4.76
CA LEU A 292 -2.39 20.69 5.82
C LEU A 292 -1.07 19.97 5.50
N PHE A 293 -0.01 20.74 5.26
CA PHE A 293 1.32 20.20 5.01
C PHE A 293 2.14 20.20 6.29
N ARG A 294 2.88 19.13 6.56
CA ARG A 294 3.84 19.03 7.68
C ARG A 294 5.26 19.39 7.24
N GLU A 295 6.11 19.83 8.17
CA GLU A 295 7.53 20.09 7.93
C GLU A 295 7.76 20.99 6.69
N VAL A 296 6.97 22.06 6.60
CA VAL A 296 6.96 22.97 5.45
C VAL A 296 8.27 23.74 5.36
N GLY A 297 8.77 24.23 6.50
CA GLY A 297 9.88 25.17 6.59
C GLY A 297 9.47 26.51 6.00
N GLU A 298 10.16 26.90 4.94
CA GLU A 298 9.78 28.07 4.14
C GLU A 298 8.61 27.72 3.20
N GLY A 299 7.72 28.68 2.99
CA GLY A 299 6.58 28.51 2.08
C GLY A 299 7.03 28.21 0.65
N PHE A 300 6.20 27.49 -0.08
CA PHE A 300 6.49 27.10 -1.46
C PHE A 300 5.21 27.10 -2.30
N ILE A 301 5.36 27.30 -3.61
CA ILE A 301 4.28 27.27 -4.58
C ILE A 301 4.32 25.95 -5.32
N ILE A 302 3.24 25.17 -5.24
CA ILE A 302 3.07 23.95 -6.05
C ILE A 302 2.75 24.37 -7.47
N SER A 303 3.74 24.32 -8.35
CA SER A 303 3.68 24.94 -9.68
C SER A 303 3.04 24.07 -10.76
N ASP A 304 2.86 22.77 -10.47
CA ASP A 304 2.36 21.77 -11.41
C ASP A 304 1.34 20.83 -10.75
N PRO A 305 0.34 20.31 -11.50
CA PRO A 305 -0.63 19.35 -10.98
C PRO A 305 0.05 18.08 -10.44
N GLN A 306 0.03 17.95 -9.11
CA GLN A 306 0.60 16.83 -8.37
C GLN A 306 -0.38 16.41 -7.29
N LEU A 307 -0.57 15.10 -7.15
CA LEU A 307 -1.36 14.53 -6.08
C LEU A 307 -0.44 14.20 -4.91
N VAL A 308 -0.80 14.73 -3.75
CA VAL A 308 -0.15 14.51 -2.46
C VAL A 308 -1.19 13.96 -1.49
N HIS A 309 -0.75 13.07 -0.61
CA HIS A 309 -1.58 12.59 0.49
C HIS A 309 -1.20 13.39 1.74
N VAL A 310 -2.10 14.28 2.16
CA VAL A 310 -1.92 15.17 3.31
C VAL A 310 -3.24 15.27 4.07
N PRO A 311 -3.20 15.48 5.40
CA PRO A 311 -4.40 15.74 6.16
C PRO A 311 -5.15 16.95 5.61
N THR A 312 -6.47 16.93 5.75
CA THR A 312 -7.36 17.97 5.23
C THR A 312 -8.32 18.42 6.31
N ILE A 313 -8.41 19.72 6.51
CA ILE A 313 -9.42 20.35 7.37
C ILE A 313 -10.65 20.57 6.51
N GLU A 314 -11.78 20.02 6.93
CA GLU A 314 -13.03 20.09 6.20
C GLU A 314 -13.96 21.11 6.88
N LEU A 315 -14.49 22.04 6.09
CA LEU A 315 -15.32 23.15 6.54
C LEU A 315 -16.69 23.13 5.87
N CYS A 316 -17.70 23.59 6.57
CA CYS A 316 -19.05 23.76 6.03
C CYS A 316 -19.66 25.09 6.48
N LEU A 317 -20.55 25.63 5.66
CA LEU A 317 -21.40 26.76 6.04
C LEU A 317 -22.48 26.30 7.02
N ASN A 318 -22.56 26.96 8.18
CA ASN A 318 -23.68 26.76 9.09
C ASN A 318 -24.96 27.49 8.60
N SER A 319 -26.07 27.29 9.30
CA SER A 319 -27.35 27.95 8.99
C SER A 319 -27.31 29.48 9.02
N SER A 320 -26.30 30.07 9.65
CA SER A 320 -26.09 31.52 9.75
C SER A 320 -25.16 32.06 8.66
N GLY A 321 -24.68 31.22 7.75
CA GLY A 321 -23.76 31.61 6.68
C GLY A 321 -22.32 31.78 7.12
N GLU A 322 -21.92 31.17 8.24
CA GLU A 322 -20.54 31.19 8.72
C GLU A 322 -19.85 29.84 8.54
N TRP A 323 -18.60 29.88 8.10
CA TRP A 323 -17.78 28.68 7.98
C TRP A 323 -17.42 28.12 9.37
N ARG A 324 -17.51 26.80 9.49
CA ARG A 324 -17.15 26.01 10.68
C ARG A 324 -16.43 24.74 10.25
N VAL A 325 -15.50 24.28 11.07
CA VAL A 325 -14.86 22.97 10.86
C VAL A 325 -15.88 21.88 11.14
N PHE A 326 -16.09 20.97 10.20
CA PHE A 326 -16.97 19.81 10.39
C PHE A 326 -16.20 18.49 10.48
N GLY A 327 -14.99 18.44 9.92
CA GLY A 327 -14.20 17.22 9.82
C GLY A 327 -12.70 17.47 9.73
N PHE A 328 -11.92 16.42 10.01
CA PHE A 328 -10.48 16.35 9.77
C PHE A 328 -10.16 14.97 9.21
N ALA A 329 -9.78 14.94 7.93
CA ALA A 329 -9.41 13.72 7.21
C ALA A 329 -7.89 13.54 7.24
N ILE A 330 -7.42 12.30 7.44
CA ILE A 330 -5.99 11.93 7.44
C ILE A 330 -5.68 11.16 6.16
#